data_AF-A0A1F8DNX6-F1
#
_entry.id   AF-A0A1F8DNX6-F1
#
_cell.length_a   1.000
_cell.length_b   1.000
_cell.length_c   1.000
_cell.angle_alpha   90.00
_cell.angle_beta   90.00
_cell.angle_gamma   90.00
#
_symmetry.space_group_name_H-M   'P 1'
#
loop_
_entity.id
_entity.type
_entity.pdbx_description
1 polymer ?
#
loop_
_entity_poly.entity_id
_entity_poly.type
_entity_poly.pdbx_seq_one_letter_code
_entity_poly.pdbx_strand_id
1 'polypeptide(L)'
;MGPKPELQSDLKKEKPPKKEHYLIQGELIKEFCKIVGMEDETERNVCVSEWIDKYADNFDQLDKSLINRFLAETDSQKKHQILEEIQKSLVELNRING
;
A
#
# COMPACT_ATOMS: atom_id res chain seq x y z
N MET A 1 -32.05 -38.71 5.28
CA MET A 1 -30.95 -38.50 6.23
C MET A 1 -30.17 -37.29 5.75
N GLY A 2 -30.17 -36.20 6.51
CA GLY A 2 -29.23 -35.09 6.28
C GLY A 2 -27.92 -35.35 7.03
N PRO A 3 -26.79 -34.86 6.48
CA PRO A 3 -25.93 -33.91 7.19
C PRO A 3 -25.63 -32.69 6.29
N LYS A 4 -25.97 -31.46 6.69
CA LYS A 4 -25.27 -30.48 7.55
C LYS A 4 -24.29 -29.60 6.73
N PRO A 5 -24.41 -28.26 6.79
CA PRO A 5 -23.66 -27.33 5.94
C PRO A 5 -22.20 -27.22 6.38
N GLU A 6 -21.27 -27.48 5.48
CA GLU A 6 -19.90 -27.01 5.65
C GLU A 6 -19.86 -25.57 5.19
N LEU A 7 -20.14 -24.68 6.15
CA LEU A 7 -19.75 -23.28 6.13
C LEU A 7 -18.20 -23.24 6.20
N GLN A 8 -17.52 -23.71 5.15
CA GLN A 8 -16.09 -23.51 5.04
C GLN A 8 -15.86 -22.04 4.74
N SER A 9 -15.41 -21.39 5.80
CA SER A 9 -15.08 -19.99 5.91
C SER A 9 -13.85 -19.74 5.04
N ASP A 10 -14.04 -19.64 3.74
CA ASP A 10 -13.09 -18.99 2.86
C ASP A 10 -13.12 -17.49 3.19
N LEU A 11 -12.49 -17.12 4.31
CA LEU A 11 -11.73 -15.88 4.38
C LEU A 11 -10.65 -16.00 3.29
N LYS A 12 -11.06 -15.88 2.03
CA LYS A 12 -10.18 -15.38 1.00
C LYS A 12 -9.72 -14.06 1.57
N LYS A 13 -8.45 -14.01 1.94
CA LYS A 13 -7.70 -12.77 2.03
C LYS A 13 -7.85 -12.15 0.63
N GLU A 14 -8.97 -11.48 0.34
CA GLU A 14 -9.21 -10.77 -0.91
C GLU A 14 -8.13 -9.72 -0.98
N LYS A 15 -7.04 -10.03 -1.68
CA LYS A 15 -6.03 -9.04 -2.01
C LYS A 15 -6.80 -7.89 -2.66
N PRO A 16 -6.54 -6.63 -2.26
CA PRO A 16 -7.19 -5.50 -2.91
C PRO A 16 -7.03 -5.68 -4.43
N PRO A 17 -8.08 -5.45 -5.24
CA PRO A 17 -8.01 -5.59 -6.68
C PRO A 17 -6.78 -4.82 -7.19
N LYS A 18 -6.00 -5.44 -8.07
CA LYS A 18 -4.67 -4.94 -8.50
C LYS A 18 -4.67 -3.45 -8.87
N LYS A 19 -5.78 -2.92 -9.39
CA LYS A 19 -5.96 -1.51 -9.74
C LYS A 19 -5.84 -0.56 -8.54
N GLU A 20 -6.42 -0.91 -7.40
CA GLU A 20 -6.37 -0.10 -6.17
C GLU A 20 -4.96 -0.14 -5.56
N HIS A 21 -4.30 -1.29 -5.63
CA HIS A 21 -2.92 -1.47 -5.21
C HIS A 21 -1.96 -0.53 -5.95
N TYR A 22 -2.05 -0.47 -7.28
CA TYR A 22 -1.21 0.43 -8.09
C TYR A 22 -1.49 1.91 -7.83
N LEU A 23 -2.75 2.29 -7.57
CA LEU A 23 -3.10 3.66 -7.24
C LEU A 23 -2.42 4.11 -5.94
N ILE A 24 -2.48 3.29 -4.90
CA ILE A 24 -1.90 3.61 -3.59
C ILE A 24 -0.38 3.63 -3.66
N GLN A 25 0.24 2.65 -4.33
CA GLN A 25 1.69 2.66 -4.55
C GLN A 25 2.13 3.93 -5.28
N GLY A 26 1.40 4.35 -6.31
CA GLY A 26 1.70 5.59 -7.03
C GLY A 26 1.68 6.83 -6.12
N GLU A 27 0.69 6.95 -5.23
CA GLU A 27 0.59 8.08 -4.31
C GLU A 27 1.68 8.02 -3.22
N LEU A 28 1.98 6.84 -2.68
CA LEU A 28 3.06 6.67 -1.70
C LEU A 28 4.42 7.01 -2.28
N ILE A 29 4.70 6.58 -3.50
CA ILE A 29 5.96 6.86 -4.18
C ILE A 29 6.06 8.37 -4.47
N LYS A 30 4.97 9.00 -4.93
CA LYS A 30 4.95 10.46 -5.15
C LYS A 30 5.27 11.23 -3.88
N GLU A 31 4.68 10.85 -2.75
CA GLU A 31 4.92 11.50 -1.47
C GLU A 31 6.32 11.20 -0.93
N PHE A 32 6.78 9.95 -1.00
CA PHE A 32 8.11 9.55 -0.52
C PHE A 32 9.23 10.23 -1.30
N CYS A 33 9.17 10.15 -2.62
CA CYS A 33 10.15 10.74 -3.52
C CYS A 33 9.94 12.24 -3.71
N LYS A 34 8.92 12.83 -3.09
CA LYS A 34 8.52 14.24 -3.23
C LYS A 34 8.51 14.66 -4.70
N ILE A 35 7.93 13.82 -5.56
CA ILE A 35 7.97 13.96 -7.02
C ILE A 35 7.48 15.35 -7.46
N VAL A 36 6.49 15.90 -6.74
CA VAL A 36 5.91 17.23 -7.02
C VAL A 36 6.95 18.36 -6.90
N GLY A 37 8.04 18.15 -6.16
CA GLY A 37 9.15 19.10 -6.01
C GLY A 37 10.48 18.67 -6.62
N MET A 38 10.50 17.56 -7.38
CA MET A 38 11.72 17.03 -8.01
C MET A 38 11.69 17.31 -9.51
N GLU A 39 12.56 18.22 -9.98
CA GLU A 39 12.62 18.63 -11.39
C GLU A 39 13.40 17.63 -12.27
N ASP A 40 14.32 16.87 -11.68
CA ASP A 40 15.12 15.87 -12.39
C ASP A 40 14.36 14.55 -12.54
N GLU A 41 14.08 14.18 -13.80
CA GLU A 41 13.40 12.93 -14.13
C GLU A 41 14.22 11.68 -13.77
N THR A 42 15.55 11.77 -13.85
CA THR A 42 16.46 10.67 -13.51
C THR A 42 16.42 10.41 -12.01
N GLU A 43 16.55 11.45 -11.19
CA GLU A 43 16.43 11.33 -9.73
C GLU A 43 15.07 10.76 -9.32
N ARG A 44 14.00 11.22 -9.99
CA ARG A 44 12.65 10.70 -9.77
C ARG A 44 12.56 9.21 -10.06
N ASN A 45 13.08 8.78 -11.21
CA ASN A 45 13.03 7.39 -11.61
C ASN A 45 13.89 6.50 -10.70
N VAL A 46 15.05 7.00 -10.26
CA VAL A 46 15.90 6.31 -9.27
C VAL A 46 15.15 6.12 -7.97
N CYS A 47 14.58 7.19 -7.41
CA CYS A 47 13.85 7.11 -6.14
C CYS A 47 12.61 6.20 -6.23
N VAL A 48 11.85 6.28 -7.34
CA VAL A 48 10.72 5.37 -7.60
C VAL A 48 11.19 3.92 -7.60
N SER A 49 12.30 3.62 -8.29
CA SER A 49 12.86 2.28 -8.37
C SER A 49 13.34 1.79 -7.00
N GLU A 50 14.02 2.63 -6.22
CA GLU A 50 14.47 2.29 -4.86
C GLU A 50 13.30 2.02 -3.92
N TRP A 51 12.22 2.80 -4.03
CA TRP A 51 11.03 2.58 -3.22
C TRP A 51 10.36 1.24 -3.58
N ILE A 52 10.23 0.94 -4.87
CA ILE A 52 9.66 -0.34 -5.34
C ILE A 52 10.51 -1.50 -4.84
N ASP A 53 11.83 -1.45 -5.01
CA ASP A 53 12.74 -2.51 -4.60
C ASP A 53 12.69 -2.78 -3.09
N LYS A 54 12.59 -1.73 -2.27
CA LYS A 54 12.54 -1.86 -0.79
C LYS A 54 11.17 -2.23 -0.24
N TYR A 55 10.09 -1.74 -0.84
CA TYR A 55 8.78 -1.76 -0.18
C TYR A 55 7.70 -2.51 -0.96
N ALA A 56 7.86 -2.79 -2.26
CA ALA A 56 6.81 -3.44 -3.04
C ALA A 56 6.48 -4.85 -2.54
N ASP A 57 7.47 -5.63 -2.13
CA ASP A 57 7.27 -6.98 -1.60
C ASP A 57 6.59 -6.98 -0.22
N ASN A 58 6.82 -5.93 0.57
CA ASN A 58 6.17 -5.72 1.85
C ASN A 58 4.78 -5.09 1.71
N PHE A 59 4.46 -4.53 0.55
CA PHE A 59 3.16 -3.90 0.30
C PHE A 59 2.01 -4.91 0.32
N ASP A 60 2.23 -6.12 -0.20
CA ASP A 60 1.24 -7.22 -0.12
C ASP A 60 0.93 -7.62 1.34
N GLN A 61 1.78 -7.25 2.29
CA GLN A 61 1.66 -7.52 3.72
C GLN A 61 1.06 -6.34 4.51
N LEU A 62 0.83 -5.19 3.87
CA LEU A 62 0.16 -4.06 4.50
C LEU A 62 -1.23 -4.44 4.99
N ASP A 63 -1.62 -3.81 6.10
CA ASP A 63 -2.98 -3.93 6.62
C ASP A 63 -3.97 -3.38 5.58
N LYS A 64 -4.88 -4.25 5.12
CA LYS A 64 -5.97 -3.89 4.22
C LYS A 64 -6.87 -2.81 4.78
N SER A 65 -6.97 -2.71 6.11
CA SER A 65 -7.69 -1.63 6.79
C SER A 65 -7.09 -0.27 6.45
N LEU A 66 -5.76 -0.13 6.42
CA LEU A 66 -5.09 1.12 6.04
C LEU A 66 -5.33 1.47 4.56
N ILE A 67 -5.23 0.46 3.69
CA ILE A 67 -5.55 0.58 2.26
C ILE A 67 -6.99 1.05 2.06
N ASN A 68 -7.95 0.42 2.73
CA ASN A 68 -9.37 0.77 2.63
C ASN A 68 -9.66 2.16 3.21
N ARG A 69 -9.01 2.54 4.32
CA ARG A 69 -9.11 3.90 4.87
C ARG A 69 -8.62 4.94 3.86
N PHE A 70 -7.52 4.68 3.17
CA PHE A 70 -7.01 5.58 2.14
C PHE A 70 -7.97 5.73 0.96
N LEU A 71 -8.56 4.62 0.49
CA LEU A 71 -9.49 4.60 -0.63
C LEU A 71 -10.82 5.27 -0.29
N ALA A 72 -11.31 5.09 0.94
CA ALA A 72 -12.57 5.66 1.41
C ALA A 72 -12.46 7.13 1.82
N GLU A 73 -11.25 7.60 2.17
CA GLU A 73 -11.04 8.99 2.54
C GLU A 73 -11.11 9.89 1.29
N THR A 74 -11.72 11.07 1.44
CA THR A 74 -11.80 12.08 0.38
C THR A 74 -11.08 13.37 0.75
N ASP A 75 -10.86 13.58 2.05
CA ASP A 75 -10.13 14.72 2.56
C ASP A 75 -8.63 14.56 2.30
N SER A 76 -8.03 15.56 1.65
CA SER A 76 -6.63 15.52 1.25
C SER A 76 -5.67 15.47 2.45
N GLN A 77 -6.02 16.12 3.57
CA GLN A 77 -5.17 16.16 4.76
C GLN A 77 -5.19 14.81 5.47
N LYS A 78 -6.37 14.20 5.62
CA LYS A 78 -6.51 12.86 6.20
C LYS A 78 -5.91 11.79 5.29
N LYS A 79 -6.04 11.90 3.97
CA LYS A 79 -5.34 11.02 3.02
C LYS A 79 -3.84 11.06 3.23
N HIS A 80 -3.27 12.25 3.38
CA HIS A 80 -1.84 12.40 3.64
C HIS A 80 -1.43 11.71 4.96
N GLN A 81 -2.20 11.90 6.04
CA GLN A 81 -1.95 11.20 7.31
C GLN A 81 -2.00 9.67 7.16
N ILE A 82 -2.95 9.14 6.39
CA ILE A 82 -3.05 7.70 6.13
C ILE A 82 -1.87 7.21 5.28
N LEU A 83 -1.41 7.99 4.30
CA LEU A 83 -0.20 7.67 3.53
C LEU A 83 1.04 7.63 4.43
N GLU A 84 1.18 8.56 5.37
CA GLU A 84 2.26 8.52 6.37
C GLU A 84 2.18 7.27 7.26
N GLU A 85 0.98 6.86 7.71
CA GLU A 85 0.76 5.61 8.46
C GLU A 85 1.15 4.38 7.63
N ILE A 86 0.78 4.35 6.34
CA ILE A 86 1.14 3.27 5.42
C ILE A 86 2.66 3.22 5.22
N GLN A 87 3.33 4.37 5.02
CA GLN A 87 4.79 4.42 4.88
C GLN A 87 5.51 3.92 6.14
N LYS A 88 5.06 4.33 7.33
CA LYS A 88 5.63 3.82 8.59
C LYS A 88 5.47 2.30 8.71
N SER A 89 4.30 1.79 8.37
CA SER A 89 4.03 0.35 8.38
C SER A 89 4.91 -0.40 7.38
N LEU A 90 5.14 0.14 6.18
CA LEU A 90 6.06 -0.44 5.19
C LEU A 90 7.51 -0.47 5.69
N VAL A 91 7.97 0.60 6.35
CA VAL A 91 9.32 0.66 6.93
C VAL A 91 9.47 -0.38 8.05
N GLU A 92 8.45 -0.55 8.88
CA GLU A 92 8.45 -1.54 9.95
C GLU A 92 8.44 -2.97 9.39
N LEU A 93 7.60 -3.26 8.39
CA LEU A 93 7.57 -4.53 7.68
C LEU A 93 8.91 -4.83 7.02
N ASN A 94 9.53 -3.84 6.37
CA ASN A 94 10.85 -4.00 5.77
C ASN A 94 11.94 -4.25 6.82
N ARG A 95 11.84 -3.69 8.03
CA ARG A 95 12.77 -3.99 9.12
C ARG A 95 12.63 -5.42 9.64
N ILE A 96 11.43 -5.99 9.55
CA ILE A 96 11.13 -7.35 10.02
C ILE A 96 11.52 -8.39 8.95
N ASN A 97 11.26 -8.10 7.68
CA ASN A 97 11.35 -9.04 6.58
C ASN A 97 12.57 -8.85 5.66
N GLY A 98 13.23 -7.68 5.73
CA GLY A 98 14.36 -7.29 4.87
C GLY A 98 15.73 -7.49 5.51
#